data_AF-A0A428ZUU9-F1
#
_entry.id   AF-A0A428ZUU9-F1
#
_cell.length_a   1.000
_cell.length_b   1.000
_cell.length_c   1.000
_cell.angle_alpha   90.00
_cell.angle_beta   90.00
_cell.angle_gamma   90.00
#
_symmetry.space_group_name_H-M   'P 1'
#
loop_
_entity.id
_entity.type
_entity.pdbx_description
1 polymer ?
#
loop_
_entity_poly.entity_id
_entity_poly.type
_entity_poly.pdbx_seq_one_letter_code
_entity_poly.pdbx_strand_id
1 'polypeptide(L)' 'MYPIFTGGYGHDSHKGEPEPQDRIDFVYYAGLLGVTESKTVVEGKPVAVPNHRGNAWPSDHAAVLTTFRVSSTRWGVGR' A
#
# COMPACT_ATOMS: atom_id res chain seq x y z
N MET A 1 2.51 5.51 -17.11
CA MET A 1 1.34 6.41 -16.98
C MET A 1 0.15 5.51 -16.70
N TYR A 2 -0.38 5.55 -15.49
CA TYR A 2 -1.50 4.69 -15.08
C TYR A 2 -2.81 5.42 -15.42
N PRO A 3 -3.84 4.73 -15.94
CA PRO A 3 -5.10 5.39 -16.25
C PRO A 3 -5.73 5.92 -14.96
N ILE A 4 -6.06 7.21 -14.98
CA ILE A 4 -6.82 7.89 -13.94
C ILE A 4 -8.30 7.56 -14.16
N PHE A 5 -8.91 6.87 -13.20
CA PHE A 5 -10.33 6.58 -13.20
C PHE A 5 -11.11 7.86 -12.84
N THR A 6 -12.03 8.28 -13.73
CA THR A 6 -12.88 9.49 -13.59
C THR A 6 -14.35 9.16 -13.32
N GLY A 7 -14.67 7.92 -12.95
CA GLY A 7 -16.04 7.50 -12.64
C GLY A 7 -16.44 7.90 -11.22
N GLY A 8 -17.54 8.66 -11.08
CA GLY A 8 -18.09 9.06 -9.79
C GLY A 8 -18.64 7.86 -9.01
N TYR A 9 -18.43 7.87 -7.70
CA TYR A 9 -18.93 6.86 -6.76
C TYR A 9 -20.47 6.88 -6.71
N GLY A 10 -21.09 6.12 -7.61
CA GLY A 10 -22.45 5.65 -7.43
C GLY A 10 -22.46 4.71 -6.24
N HIS A 11 -23.19 5.09 -5.20
CA HIS A 11 -23.39 4.27 -4.01
C HIS A 11 -23.82 2.85 -4.43
N ASP A 12 -22.96 1.88 -4.12
CA ASP A 12 -23.14 0.42 -4.06
C ASP A 12 -23.95 -0.32 -5.15
N SER A 13 -23.33 -0.55 -6.32
CA SER A 13 -23.76 -1.61 -7.26
C SER A 13 -22.83 -2.84 -7.29
N HIS A 14 -21.69 -2.81 -6.61
CA HIS A 14 -20.66 -3.85 -6.69
C HIS A 14 -20.90 -4.97 -5.67
N LYS A 15 -21.96 -5.76 -5.85
CA LYS A 15 -22.12 -7.03 -5.12
C LYS A 15 -21.34 -8.13 -5.86
N GLY A 16 -20.20 -8.56 -5.31
CA GLY A 16 -19.48 -9.75 -5.77
C GLY A 16 -18.09 -9.52 -6.37
N GLU A 17 -17.62 -8.28 -6.44
CA GLU A 17 -16.21 -8.01 -6.72
C GLU A 17 -15.39 -8.16 -5.42
N PRO A 18 -14.18 -8.73 -5.46
CA PRO A 18 -13.33 -8.80 -4.27
C PRO A 18 -12.93 -7.38 -3.81
N GLU A 19 -13.44 -6.96 -2.67
CA GLU A 19 -13.04 -5.72 -2.01
C GLU A 19 -11.60 -5.80 -1.45
N PRO A 20 -10.80 -4.71 -1.48
CA PRO A 20 -10.96 -3.47 -2.25
C PRO A 20 -10.19 -3.51 -3.58
N GLN A 21 -10.81 -3.03 -4.67
CA GLN A 21 -10.16 -2.83 -5.97
C GLN A 21 -9.29 -1.56 -6.04
N ASP A 22 -9.51 -0.62 -5.11
CA ASP A 22 -8.71 0.60 -4.99
C ASP A 22 -7.56 0.41 -3.98
N ARG A 23 -6.32 0.77 -4.36
CA ARG A 23 -5.23 0.88 -3.38
C ARG A 23 -5.43 2.14 -2.56
N ILE A 24 -5.78 1.98 -1.28
CA ILE A 24 -6.06 3.10 -0.35
C ILE A 24 -4.96 3.32 0.70
N ASP A 25 -3.96 2.44 0.76
CA ASP A 25 -2.80 2.55 1.64
C ASP A 25 -1.56 3.04 0.87
N PHE A 26 -0.96 4.14 1.33
CA PHE A 26 0.17 4.80 0.65
C PHE A 26 1.31 5.15 1.60
N VAL A 27 2.53 5.08 1.09
CA VAL A 27 3.73 5.61 1.75
C VAL A 27 4.26 6.78 0.92
N TYR A 28 3.99 7.99 1.39
CA TYR A 28 4.59 9.20 0.84
C TYR A 28 5.97 9.44 1.48
N TYR A 29 6.93 9.92 0.69
CA TYR A 29 8.28 10.23 1.18
C TYR A 29 8.82 11.49 0.52
N ALA A 30 9.82 12.11 1.15
CA ALA A 30 10.48 13.32 0.66
C ALA A 30 11.96 13.33 1.09
N GLY A 31 12.72 14.28 0.55
CA GLY A 31 14.14 14.44 0.86
C GLY A 31 15.02 13.43 0.13
N LEU A 32 16.17 13.09 0.73
CA LEU A 32 17.22 12.28 0.11
C LEU A 32 16.99 10.78 0.31
N LEU A 33 15.79 10.32 -0.03
CA LEU A 33 15.40 8.93 0.04
C LEU A 33 15.19 8.40 -1.37
N GLY A 34 15.82 7.26 -1.69
CA GLY A 34 15.55 6.50 -2.91
C GLY A 34 14.82 5.22 -2.58
N VAL A 35 13.67 4.96 -3.20
CA VAL A 35 12.97 3.67 -3.07
C VAL A 35 13.81 2.58 -3.74
N THR A 36 14.13 1.52 -3.00
CA THR A 36 14.80 0.33 -3.57
C THR A 36 13.84 -0.83 -3.79
N GLU A 37 12.77 -0.91 -2.99
CA GLU A 37 11.72 -1.93 -3.13
C GLU A 37 10.41 -1.38 -2.55
N SER A 38 9.27 -1.75 -3.13
CA SER A 38 7.96 -1.55 -2.52
C SER A 38 7.06 -2.72 -2.89
N LYS A 39 6.41 -3.33 -1.90
CA LYS A 39 5.54 -4.50 -2.10
C LYS A 39 4.43 -4.54 -1.06
N THR A 40 3.39 -5.29 -1.38
CA THR A 40 2.36 -5.66 -0.42
C THR A 40 2.79 -6.91 0.33
N VAL A 41 2.48 -6.95 1.63
CA VAL A 41 2.77 -8.09 2.51
C VAL A 41 1.50 -8.50 3.24
N VAL A 42 1.28 -9.81 3.28
CA VAL A 42 0.27 -10.48 4.09
C VAL A 42 0.92 -11.71 4.72
N GLU A 43 0.45 -12.10 5.90
CA GLU A 43 0.87 -13.35 6.54
C GLU A 43 -0.14 -14.45 6.26
N GLY A 44 0.37 -15.61 5.83
CA GLY A 44 -0.44 -16.76 5.50
C GLY A 44 -1.37 -16.52 4.30
N LYS A 45 -2.56 -17.09 4.37
CA LYS A 45 -3.62 -16.94 3.36
C LYS A 45 -4.91 -16.50 4.07
N PRO A 46 -5.07 -15.19 4.34
CA PRO A 46 -6.23 -14.71 5.09
C PRO A 46 -7.53 -15.12 4.41
N VAL A 47 -8.47 -15.63 5.20
CA VAL A 47 -9.85 -15.89 4.78
C VAL A 47 -10.76 -14.77 5.30
N ALA A 48 -11.75 -14.41 4.49
CA ALA A 48 -12.72 -13.38 4.84
C ALA A 48 -13.66 -13.81 5.97
N VAL A 49 -14.39 -12.84 6.51
CA VAL A 49 -15.56 -13.08 7.38
C VAL A 49 -16.55 -14.02 6.66
N PRO A 50 -17.11 -15.04 7.35
CA PRO A 50 -17.05 -15.29 8.79
C PRO A 50 -15.86 -16.13 9.27
N ASN A 51 -15.06 -16.69 8.37
CA ASN A 51 -14.05 -17.72 8.70
C ASN A 51 -12.67 -17.17 9.10
N HIS A 52 -12.55 -15.84 9.21
CA HIS A 52 -11.31 -15.12 9.56
C HIS A 52 -10.68 -15.45 10.92
N ARG A 53 -11.38 -16.15 11.83
CA ARG A 53 -10.91 -16.40 13.21
C ARG A 53 -9.54 -17.08 13.32
N GLY A 54 -9.15 -17.86 12.32
CA GLY A 54 -7.87 -18.57 12.27
C GLY A 54 -6.78 -17.87 11.46
N ASN A 55 -7.02 -16.64 10.98
CA ASN A 55 -6.02 -15.90 10.21
C ASN A 55 -4.83 -15.57 11.09
N ALA A 56 -3.62 -15.79 10.57
CA ALA A 56 -2.39 -15.27 11.16
C ALA A 56 -2.31 -13.74 11.03
N TRP A 57 -2.85 -13.21 9.91
CA TRP A 57 -2.88 -11.78 9.65
C TRP A 57 -4.00 -11.08 10.45
N PRO A 58 -3.68 -10.09 11.31
CA PRO A 58 -4.64 -9.45 12.20
C PRO A 58 -5.40 -8.27 11.56
N SER A 59 -5.29 -8.11 10.23
CA SER A 59 -5.83 -6.97 9.49
C SER A 59 -6.64 -7.45 8.28
N ASP A 60 -7.62 -6.66 7.86
CA ASP A 60 -8.34 -6.80 6.61
C ASP A 60 -7.61 -6.15 5.42
N HIS A 61 -6.54 -5.40 5.68
CA HIS A 61 -5.68 -4.80 4.66
C HIS A 61 -4.31 -5.50 4.57
N ALA A 62 -3.74 -5.55 3.37
CA ALA A 62 -2.33 -5.89 3.18
C ALA A 62 -1.44 -4.71 3.59
N ALA A 63 -0.29 -4.98 4.21
CA ALA A 63 0.66 -3.93 4.56
C ALA A 63 1.45 -3.48 3.33
N VAL A 64 1.74 -2.18 3.20
CA VAL A 64 2.66 -1.66 2.20
C VAL A 64 4.06 -1.55 2.81
N LEU A 65 4.98 -2.41 2.38
CA LEU A 65 6.38 -2.41 2.81
C LEU A 65 7.24 -1.75 1.74
N THR A 66 7.77 -0.57 2.06
CA THR A 66 8.70 0.17 1.18
C THR A 66 10.07 0.27 1.85
N THR A 67 11.10 -0.18 1.13
CA THR A 67 12.49 -0.07 1.57
C THR A 67 13.13 1.13 0.90
N PHE A 68 13.80 1.97 1.69
CA PHE A 68 14.51 3.15 1.22
C PHE A 68 16.02 3.02 1.41
N ARG A 69 16.78 3.48 0.42
CA ARG A 69 18.17 3.88 0.61
C ARG A 69 18.19 5.34 1.03
N VAL A 70 18.85 5.62 2.16
CA VAL A 70 19.11 6.98 2.62
C VAL A 70 20.39 7.48 1.98
N SER A 71 20.32 8.61 1.29
CA SER A 71 21.50 9.30 0.77
C SER A 71 21.86 10.46 1.70
N SER A 72 23.14 10.56 2.08
CA SER A 72 23.65 11.75 2.74
C SER A 72 24.08 12.77 1.68
N THR A 73 23.40 13.89 1.58
CA THR A 73 24.06 15.11 1.11
C THR A 73 24.78 15.70 2.32
N ARG A 74 26.10 15.87 2.23
CA ARG A 74 26.81 16.75 3.16
C ARG A 74 26.27 18.15 2.93
N TRP A 75 25.34 18.60 3.78
CA TRP A 75 25.01 20.01 3.84
C TRP A 75 26.23 20.75 4.39
N GLY A 76 26.90 21.52 3.53
CA GLY A 76 27.98 22.44 3.90
C GLY A 76 29.40 21.88 3.77
N VAL A 77 29.98 21.97 2.57
CA VAL A 77 31.32 22.55 2.43
C VAL A 77 31.27 23.49 1.23
N GLY A 78 30.81 24.72 1.48
CA GLY A 78 31.18 25.83 0.62
C GLY A 78 32.69 26.03 0.74
N ARG A 79 33.37 26.05 -0.40
CA ARG A 79 34.55 26.89 -0.63
C ARG A 79 34.23 27.78 -1.81
#